data_AF-K1SKV4-F1
#
_entry.id   AF-K1SKV4-F1
#
_cell.length_a   1.000
_cell.length_b   1.000
_cell.length_c   1.000
_cell.angle_alpha   90.00
_cell.angle_beta   90.00
_cell.angle_gamma   90.00
#
_symmetry.space_group_name_H-M   'P 1'
#
loop_
_entity.id
_entity.type
_entity.pdbx_description
1 polymer ?
#
loop_
_entity_poly.entity_id
_entity_poly.type
_entity_poly.pdbx_seq_one_letter_code
_entity_poly.pdbx_strand_id
1 'polypeptide(L)'
;EFDWQNDAPLRRPYDETIIYRLHVRGFTKHVSSKAKHKGTYLGIVDKIPYLKELGITMIELMPAYEFNEMESHVATSMKGQFSIENPVLNYWGYTSGYVFCTESFICLCHKAG
;
A
#
# COMPACT_ATOMS: atom_id res chain seq x y z
N GLU A 1 -3.28 6.34 23.46
CA GLU A 1 -4.27 5.24 23.34
C GLU A 1 -5.23 5.61 22.20
N PHE A 2 -5.69 4.65 21.42
CA PHE A 2 -6.60 4.90 20.28
C PHE A 2 -8.01 4.44 20.65
N ASP A 3 -9.03 5.25 20.33
CA ASP A 3 -10.43 4.92 20.57
C ASP A 3 -10.98 4.03 19.45
N TRP A 4 -11.05 2.72 19.72
CA TRP A 4 -11.59 1.72 18.81
C TRP A 4 -13.11 1.67 18.78
N GLN A 5 -13.79 2.39 19.68
CA GLN A 5 -15.24 2.33 19.84
C GLN A 5 -15.73 0.87 19.98
N ASN A 6 -16.52 0.39 19.01
CA ASN A 6 -17.05 -0.98 18.98
C ASN A 6 -16.47 -1.81 17.82
N ASP A 7 -15.30 -1.43 17.28
CA ASP A 7 -14.67 -2.19 16.19
C ASP A 7 -14.24 -3.59 16.65
N ALA A 8 -14.52 -4.59 15.81
CA ALA A 8 -14.18 -5.98 16.09
C ALA A 8 -13.93 -6.75 14.78
N PRO A 9 -13.04 -7.77 14.78
CA PRO A 9 -12.84 -8.62 13.61
C PRO A 9 -14.12 -9.29 13.14
N LEU A 10 -14.45 -9.17 11.85
CA LEU A 10 -15.70 -9.68 11.27
C LEU A 10 -15.82 -11.21 11.24
N ARG A 11 -14.70 -11.95 11.29
CA ARG A 11 -14.64 -13.43 11.30
C ARG A 11 -15.54 -14.10 10.25
N ARG A 12 -15.60 -13.55 9.02
CA ARG A 12 -16.38 -14.14 7.93
C ARG A 12 -15.81 -15.50 7.50
N PRO A 13 -16.66 -16.50 7.19
CA PRO A 13 -16.21 -17.75 6.57
C PRO A 13 -15.50 -17.51 5.24
N TYR A 14 -14.48 -18.31 4.93
CA TYR A 14 -13.71 -18.16 3.70
C TYR A 14 -14.53 -18.47 2.43
N ASP A 15 -15.50 -19.37 2.51
CA ASP A 15 -16.40 -19.72 1.42
C ASP A 15 -17.37 -18.59 1.03
N GLU A 16 -17.60 -17.64 1.93
CA GLU A 16 -18.38 -16.41 1.66
C GLU A 16 -17.47 -15.21 1.35
N THR A 17 -16.16 -15.43 1.20
CA THR A 17 -15.18 -14.35 1.07
C THR A 17 -14.75 -14.13 -0.37
N ILE A 18 -14.88 -12.89 -0.85
CA ILE A 18 -14.33 -12.41 -2.12
C ILE A 18 -13.18 -11.48 -1.78
N ILE A 19 -11.96 -11.95 -2.02
CA ILE A 19 -10.72 -11.24 -1.69
C ILE A 19 -10.33 -10.32 -2.85
N TYR A 20 -10.09 -9.05 -2.54
CA TYR A 20 -9.53 -8.08 -3.47
C TYR A 20 -8.15 -7.66 -3.01
N ARG A 21 -7.12 -8.08 -3.74
CA ARG A 21 -5.73 -7.73 -3.44
C ARG A 21 -5.35 -6.41 -4.09
N LEU A 22 -4.84 -5.46 -3.30
CA LEU A 22 -4.49 -4.12 -3.80
C LEU A 22 -3.20 -3.54 -3.20
N HIS A 23 -2.61 -2.60 -3.93
CA HIS A 23 -1.52 -1.76 -3.46
C HIS A 23 -2.06 -0.45 -2.89
N VAL A 24 -1.74 -0.10 -1.64
CA VAL A 24 -2.30 1.08 -0.94
C VAL A 24 -2.08 2.36 -1.75
N ARG A 25 -0.83 2.58 -2.19
CA ARG A 25 -0.49 3.75 -3.01
C ARG A 25 -1.17 3.69 -4.37
N GLY A 26 -1.18 2.52 -5.01
CA GLY A 26 -1.64 2.37 -6.39
C GLY A 26 -3.12 2.56 -6.57
N PHE A 27 -3.90 2.10 -5.59
CA PHE A 27 -5.34 2.05 -5.68
C PHE A 27 -5.98 3.42 -5.92
N THR A 28 -5.40 4.50 -5.37
CA THR A 28 -5.98 5.85 -5.49
C THR A 28 -5.04 6.93 -5.99
N LYS A 29 -3.77 6.63 -6.30
CA LYS A 29 -2.78 7.65 -6.76
C LYS A 29 -3.19 8.35 -8.06
N HIS A 30 -3.81 7.65 -9.00
CA HIS A 30 -4.16 8.23 -10.29
C HIS A 30 -5.26 9.29 -10.17
N VAL A 31 -5.22 10.33 -11.01
CA VAL A 31 -6.18 11.46 -10.96
C VAL A 31 -7.62 11.03 -11.18
N SER A 32 -7.85 9.99 -11.98
CA SER A 32 -9.18 9.43 -12.24
C SER A 32 -9.79 8.74 -11.02
N SER A 33 -9.01 8.48 -9.97
CA SER A 33 -9.54 7.87 -8.74
C SER A 33 -10.60 8.73 -8.09
N LYS A 34 -10.55 10.06 -8.24
CA LYS A 34 -11.46 11.01 -7.55
C LYS A 34 -11.45 10.87 -6.02
N ALA A 35 -10.47 10.15 -5.45
CA ALA A 35 -10.28 10.08 -4.00
C ALA A 35 -9.73 11.42 -3.51
N LYS A 36 -10.11 11.81 -2.29
CA LYS A 36 -9.61 13.02 -1.63
C LYS A 36 -8.16 12.78 -1.17
N HIS A 37 -7.89 11.60 -0.63
CA HIS A 37 -6.62 11.23 0.00
C HIS A 37 -5.81 10.26 -0.88
N LYS A 38 -5.48 10.69 -2.09
CA LYS A 38 -4.84 9.85 -3.13
C LYS A 38 -3.55 9.18 -2.64
N GLY A 39 -3.46 7.87 -2.85
CA GLY A 39 -2.27 7.06 -2.59
C GLY A 39 -1.97 6.81 -1.11
N THR A 40 -2.96 6.93 -0.23
CA THR A 40 -2.83 6.74 1.22
C THR A 40 -3.86 5.75 1.76
N TYR A 41 -3.73 5.33 3.03
CA TYR A 41 -4.76 4.54 3.72
C TYR A 41 -6.14 5.22 3.71
N LEU A 42 -6.18 6.54 3.92
CA LEU A 42 -7.44 7.30 3.84
C LEU A 42 -8.03 7.31 2.41
N GLY A 43 -7.20 7.16 1.39
CA GLY A 43 -7.67 7.00 0.02
C GLY A 43 -8.44 5.69 -0.19
N ILE A 44 -8.06 4.62 0.52
CA ILE A 44 -8.83 3.38 0.52
C ILE A 44 -10.18 3.61 1.22
N VAL A 45 -10.18 4.34 2.34
CA VAL A 45 -11.42 4.71 3.06
C VAL A 45 -12.39 5.47 2.16
N ASP A 46 -11.89 6.46 1.39
CA ASP A 46 -12.67 7.21 0.39
C ASP A 46 -13.35 6.29 -0.66
N LYS A 47 -12.81 5.09 -0.86
CA LYS A 47 -13.24 4.10 -1.87
C LYS A 47 -13.97 2.88 -1.31
N ILE A 48 -14.21 2.82 -0.01
CA ILE A 48 -15.04 1.76 0.60
C ILE A 48 -16.42 1.63 -0.08
N PRO A 49 -17.15 2.72 -0.41
CA PRO A 49 -18.45 2.60 -1.10
C PRO A 49 -18.35 1.86 -2.43
N TYR A 50 -17.30 2.14 -3.22
CA TYR A 50 -17.04 1.46 -4.49
C TYR A 50 -16.75 -0.03 -4.30
N LEU A 51 -15.94 -0.39 -3.29
CA LEU A 51 -15.62 -1.79 -3.01
C LEU A 51 -16.85 -2.58 -2.53
N LYS A 52 -17.73 -1.92 -1.75
CA LYS A 52 -19.02 -2.49 -1.34
C LYS A 52 -19.95 -2.71 -2.52
N GLU A 53 -20.07 -1.73 -3.43
CA GLU A 53 -20.88 -1.84 -4.65
C GLU A 53 -20.39 -2.97 -5.57
N LEU A 54 -19.07 -3.16 -5.65
CA LEU A 54 -18.45 -4.26 -6.38
C LEU A 54 -18.71 -5.64 -5.74
N GLY A 55 -19.13 -5.70 -4.47
CA GLY A 55 -19.40 -6.94 -3.75
C GLY A 55 -18.18 -7.56 -3.06
N ILE A 56 -17.07 -6.81 -2.92
CA ILE A 56 -15.88 -7.28 -2.22
C ILE A 56 -16.13 -7.36 -0.72
N THR A 57 -15.68 -8.46 -0.09
CA THR A 57 -15.87 -8.68 1.35
C THR A 57 -14.57 -8.64 2.15
N MET A 58 -13.41 -8.85 1.52
CA MET A 58 -12.09 -8.76 2.15
C MET A 58 -11.09 -8.06 1.25
N ILE A 59 -10.27 -7.18 1.83
CA ILE A 59 -9.15 -6.53 1.13
C ILE A 59 -7.86 -7.16 1.61
N GLU A 60 -7.04 -7.66 0.69
CA GLU A 60 -5.67 -8.09 0.96
C GLU A 60 -4.70 -6.99 0.54
N LEU A 61 -4.03 -6.37 1.51
CA LEU A 61 -3.03 -5.36 1.20
C LEU A 61 -1.72 -6.04 0.79
N MET A 62 -1.10 -5.50 -0.26
CA MET A 62 0.33 -5.67 -0.51
C MET A 62 1.15 -5.16 0.70
N PRO A 63 2.46 -5.49 0.80
CA PRO A 63 3.31 -5.07 1.92
C PRO A 63 3.02 -3.67 2.45
N ALA A 64 2.54 -3.62 3.69
CA ALA A 64 2.14 -2.40 4.39
C ALA A 64 3.08 -2.08 5.57
N TYR A 65 4.12 -2.90 5.76
CA TYR A 65 5.19 -2.64 6.70
C TYR A 65 6.17 -1.60 6.14
N GLU A 66 6.95 -0.95 6.99
CA GLU A 66 7.97 0.02 6.58
C GLU A 66 9.10 -0.67 5.83
N PHE A 67 9.39 -0.21 4.63
CA PHE A 67 10.51 -0.66 3.81
C PHE A 67 11.11 0.51 3.04
N ASN A 68 12.34 0.35 2.54
CA ASN A 68 12.97 1.37 1.72
C ASN A 68 12.49 1.25 0.26
N GLU A 69 11.72 2.22 -0.24
CA GLU A 69 11.31 2.25 -1.65
C GLU A 69 12.49 2.47 -2.61
N MET A 70 13.58 3.11 -2.14
CA MET A 70 14.75 3.43 -2.98
C MET A 70 15.81 2.34 -2.83
N GLU A 71 15.78 1.35 -3.71
CA GLU A 71 16.81 0.34 -3.80
C GLU A 71 17.84 0.72 -4.88
N SER A 72 19.11 0.80 -4.49
CA SER A 72 20.22 0.95 -5.43
C SER A 72 20.49 -0.41 -6.08
N HIS A 73 19.92 -0.64 -7.25
CA HIS A 73 20.32 -1.79 -8.05
C HIS A 73 21.59 -1.46 -8.81
N VAL A 74 22.66 -2.20 -8.52
CA VAL A 74 23.83 -2.23 -9.40
C VAL A 74 23.46 -3.07 -10.62
N ALA A 75 22.98 -2.42 -11.68
CA ALA A 75 22.77 -3.08 -12.95
C ALA A 75 24.14 -3.47 -13.53
N THR A 76 24.52 -4.74 -13.40
CA THR A 76 25.70 -5.27 -14.09
C THR A 76 25.29 -5.51 -15.55
N SER A 77 25.73 -4.63 -16.46
CA SER A 77 25.71 -4.95 -17.90
C SER A 77 26.39 -6.31 -18.11
N MET A 78 25.91 -7.14 -19.03
CA MET A 78 26.48 -8.47 -19.35
C MET A 78 27.98 -8.46 -19.72
N LYS A 79 28.63 -7.29 -19.74
CA LYS A 79 30.06 -7.08 -19.98
C LYS A 79 30.84 -6.49 -18.79
N GLY A 80 30.25 -6.40 -17.59
CA GLY A 80 30.97 -6.10 -16.34
C GLY A 80 31.72 -4.76 -16.26
N GLN A 81 31.52 -3.83 -17.21
CA GLN A 81 32.38 -2.65 -17.36
C GLN A 81 31.73 -1.29 -17.06
N PHE A 82 30.42 -1.22 -16.84
CA PHE A 82 29.75 0.04 -16.48
C PHE A 82 28.62 -0.22 -15.49
N SER A 83 28.74 0.33 -14.28
CA SER A 83 27.65 0.47 -13.32
C SER A 83 26.93 1.78 -13.62
N ILE A 84 25.71 1.69 -14.17
CA ILE A 84 24.82 2.85 -14.24
C ILE A 84 23.99 2.81 -12.96
N GLU A 85 24.17 3.81 -12.09
CA GLU A 85 23.27 4.04 -10.96
C GLU A 85 21.93 4.51 -11.52
N ASN A 86 21.03 3.57 -11.82
CA ASN A 86 19.64 3.87 -12.06
C ASN A 86 18.87 3.47 -10.79
N PRO A 87 18.46 4.44 -9.95
CA PRO A 87 17.61 4.12 -8.81
C PRO A 87 16.28 3.58 -9.35
N VAL A 88 15.97 2.32 -9.03
CA VAL A 88 14.66 1.74 -9.33
C VAL A 88 13.83 1.82 -8.06
N LEU A 89 12.59 2.24 -8.23
CA LEU A 89 11.65 2.27 -7.12
C LEU A 89 11.14 0.86 -6.84
N ASN A 90 11.39 0.32 -5.65
CA ASN A 90 10.69 -0.84 -5.14
C ASN A 90 9.25 -0.44 -4.82
N TYR A 91 8.39 -0.53 -5.83
CA TYR A 91 7.00 -0.11 -5.71
C TYR A 91 6.12 -1.10 -4.95
N TRP A 92 6.48 -2.38 -4.89
CA TRP A 92 5.65 -3.42 -4.29
C TRP A 92 5.96 -3.69 -2.83
N GLY A 93 7.17 -3.36 -2.37
CA GLY A 93 7.57 -3.49 -0.98
C GLY A 93 7.93 -4.89 -0.52
N TYR A 94 8.16 -5.85 -1.42
CA TYR A 94 8.65 -7.18 -1.06
C TYR A 94 10.16 -7.15 -0.79
N THR A 95 10.55 -6.59 0.34
CA THR A 95 11.95 -6.47 0.74
C THR A 95 12.07 -6.53 2.26
N SER A 96 13.31 -6.55 2.78
CA SER A 96 13.54 -6.47 4.22
C SER A 96 13.07 -5.13 4.75
N GLY A 97 12.33 -5.14 5.86
CA GLY A 97 11.73 -3.95 6.44
C GLY A 97 11.41 -4.12 7.91
N TYR A 98 10.80 -3.09 8.50
CA TYR A 98 10.36 -3.10 9.89
C TYR A 98 8.92 -3.58 9.99
N VAL A 99 8.74 -4.88 10.29
CA VAL A 99 7.42 -5.55 10.30
C VAL A 99 6.43 -5.02 11.33
N PHE A 100 6.88 -4.28 12.34
CA PHE A 100 6.04 -3.65 13.36
C PHE A 100 5.75 -2.17 13.09
N CYS A 101 6.33 -1.60 12.02
CA CYS A 101 6.10 -0.22 11.62
C CYS A 101 5.28 -0.20 10.35
N THR A 102 4.25 0.63 10.29
CA THR A 102 3.50 0.86 9.05
C THR A 102 4.30 1.72 8.10
N GLU A 103 4.16 1.44 6.81
CA GLU A 103 4.82 2.22 5.74
C GLU A 103 4.44 3.70 5.83
N SER A 104 5.45 4.56 5.96
CA SER A 104 5.30 5.97 6.29
C SER A 104 4.90 6.84 5.09
N PHE A 105 5.25 6.48 3.86
CA PHE A 105 4.90 7.24 2.65
C PHE A 105 3.42 7.13 2.25
N ILE A 106 2.72 6.07 2.65
CA ILE A 106 1.27 5.89 2.46
C ILE A 106 0.44 6.27 3.69
N CYS A 107 1.10 6.61 4.81
CA CYS A 107 0.46 7.30 5.93
C CYS A 107 0.20 8.77 5.57
N LEU A 108 -0.98 9.28 5.89
CA LEU A 108 -1.28 10.69 5.67
C LEU A 108 -0.63 11.52 6.79
N CYS A 109 0.67 11.80 6.63
CA CYS A 109 1.35 12.72 7.53
C CYS A 109 0.89 14.14 7.16
N HIS A 110 0.02 14.74 7.99
CA HIS A 110 -0.08 16.19 8.02
C HIS A 110 1.33 16.70 8.27
N LYS A 111 1.96 17.34 7.27
CA LYS A 111 2.98 18.34 7.59
C LYS A 111 2.22 19.36 8.45
N ALA A 112 2.37 19.26 9.77
CA ALA A 112 1.95 20.31 10.68
C ALA A 112 2.67 21.58 10.22
N GLY A 113 1.89 22.49 9.64
CA GLY A 113 2.28 23.86 9.32
C GLY A 113 1.56 24.79 10.26
#